data_AF-A0A315CPL0-F1
#
_entry.id   AF-A0A315CPL0-F1
#
_cell.length_a   1.000
_cell.length_b   1.000
_cell.length_c   1.000
_cell.angle_alpha   90.00
_cell.angle_beta   90.00
_cell.angle_gamma   90.00
#
_symmetry.space_group_name_H-M   'P 1'
#
loop_
_entity.id
_entity.type
_entity.pdbx_description
1 polymer ?
#
loop_
_entity_poly.entity_id
_entity_poly.type
_entity_poly.pdbx_seq_one_letter_code
_entity_poly.pdbx_strand_id
1 'polypeptide(L)'
;MKKNVIGLTFGLLAVVCGCSNALAVQETRLAVQAMHCAAIFSVLAQVFSNDPDKGPKFSKGVEVLTDVYLKEQPSPTDPGVRAVAAQRRSETVKELQTAWPANGAYLREDGVICGAWVEGFLGQGDRYQFIPVYPKVVPPHIRGQYQTLVDEAMNR
;
A
#
# COMPACT_ATOMS: atom_id res chain seq x y z
N MET A 1 48.00 -6.74 60.63
CA MET A 1 46.64 -6.96 61.17
C MET A 1 45.72 -5.82 60.75
N LYS A 2 44.79 -6.03 59.81
CA LYS A 2 43.47 -5.35 59.72
C LYS A 2 42.66 -5.86 58.50
N LYS A 3 41.67 -6.68 58.84
CA LYS A 3 40.38 -7.08 58.25
C LYS A 3 40.01 -6.74 56.77
N ASN A 4 39.69 -7.81 56.05
CA ASN A 4 38.55 -8.07 55.15
C ASN A 4 37.73 -6.90 54.60
N VAL A 5 37.59 -6.84 53.27
CA VAL A 5 36.29 -6.66 52.58
C VAL A 5 36.31 -7.50 51.30
N ILE A 6 35.49 -8.54 51.26
CA ILE A 6 35.16 -9.31 50.04
C ILE A 6 33.99 -8.57 49.39
N GLY A 7 34.25 -7.84 48.32
CA GLY A 7 33.20 -7.28 47.47
C GLY A 7 32.80 -8.31 46.43
N LEU A 8 31.69 -9.01 46.66
CA LEU A 8 31.03 -9.85 45.64
C LEU A 8 30.45 -8.93 44.55
N THR A 9 31.14 -8.81 43.42
CA THR A 9 30.55 -8.32 42.18
C THR A 9 29.83 -9.48 41.50
N PHE A 10 28.52 -9.64 41.75
CA PHE A 10 27.68 -10.53 40.96
C PHE A 10 26.93 -9.76 39.89
N GLY A 11 27.11 -10.26 38.67
CA GLY A 11 26.82 -9.60 37.42
C GLY A 11 25.34 -9.41 37.09
N LEU A 12 25.16 -8.36 36.30
CA LEU A 12 24.00 -7.97 35.52
C LEU A 12 23.60 -9.06 34.51
N LEU A 13 22.32 -9.46 34.48
CA LEU A 13 21.61 -9.88 33.26
C LEU A 13 20.11 -10.05 33.55
N ALA A 14 19.42 -8.93 33.78
CA ALA A 14 17.98 -8.87 33.56
C ALA A 14 17.77 -8.78 32.05
N VAL A 15 17.56 -9.92 31.39
CA VAL A 15 16.99 -9.96 30.04
C VAL A 15 15.54 -9.49 30.18
N VAL A 16 15.36 -8.17 30.10
CA VAL A 16 14.06 -7.57 29.82
C VAL A 16 13.75 -7.95 28.39
N CYS A 17 13.05 -9.08 28.23
CA CYS A 17 12.44 -9.48 26.98
C CYS A 17 11.37 -8.43 26.68
N GLY A 18 11.80 -7.35 26.02
CA GLY A 18 10.95 -6.31 25.48
C GLY A 18 10.14 -6.90 24.32
N CYS A 19 9.15 -7.73 24.64
CA CYS A 19 8.00 -7.91 23.78
C CYS A 19 7.17 -6.62 23.88
N SER A 20 7.71 -5.53 23.34
CA SER A 20 6.90 -4.46 22.80
C SER A 20 6.15 -5.06 21.62
N ASN A 21 5.11 -5.85 21.92
CA ASN A 21 4.00 -6.01 21.01
C ASN A 21 3.39 -4.62 20.92
N ALA A 22 4.00 -3.75 20.09
CA ALA A 22 3.22 -2.74 19.41
C ALA A 22 2.03 -3.53 18.87
N LEU A 23 0.85 -3.31 19.46
CA LEU A 23 -0.38 -3.86 18.95
C LEU A 23 -0.40 -3.38 17.50
N ALA A 24 -0.03 -4.26 16.57
CA ALA A 24 -0.11 -3.96 15.17
C ALA A 24 -1.59 -3.63 14.98
N VAL A 25 -1.90 -2.35 14.77
CA VAL A 25 -3.24 -1.95 14.36
C VAL A 25 -3.52 -2.81 13.14
N GLN A 26 -4.42 -3.76 13.31
CA GLN A 26 -4.72 -4.70 12.27
C GLN A 26 -5.47 -3.92 11.20
N GLU A 27 -4.78 -3.64 10.09
CA GLU A 27 -5.36 -2.92 8.96
C GLU A 27 -6.67 -3.60 8.55
N THR A 28 -7.72 -2.82 8.31
CA THR A 28 -8.97 -3.37 7.80
C THR A 28 -8.71 -3.99 6.42
N ARG A 29 -9.55 -4.94 6.02
CA ARG A 29 -9.46 -5.51 4.67
C ARG A 29 -9.51 -4.43 3.58
N LEU A 30 -10.33 -3.40 3.79
CA LEU A 30 -10.46 -2.29 2.86
C LEU A 30 -9.16 -1.46 2.80
N ALA A 31 -8.54 -1.17 3.94
CA ALA A 31 -7.25 -0.49 4.00
C ALA A 31 -6.15 -1.26 3.24
N VAL A 32 -6.05 -2.57 3.47
CA VAL A 32 -5.08 -3.43 2.78
C VAL A 32 -5.31 -3.41 1.26
N GLN A 33 -6.55 -3.56 0.82
CA GLN A 33 -6.91 -3.53 -0.60
C GLN A 33 -6.61 -2.17 -1.24
N ALA A 34 -6.94 -1.09 -0.54
CA ALA A 34 -6.67 0.27 -1.00
C ALA A 34 -5.17 0.51 -1.16
N MET A 35 -4.36 0.10 -0.19
CA MET A 35 -2.92 0.28 -0.24
C MET A 35 -2.26 -0.56 -1.34
N HIS A 36 -2.69 -1.81 -1.50
CA HIS A 36 -2.24 -2.69 -2.60
C HIS A 36 -2.52 -2.07 -3.97
N CYS A 37 -3.76 -1.62 -4.20
CA CYS A 37 -4.10 -0.96 -5.45
C CYS A 37 -3.37 0.37 -5.63
N ALA A 38 -3.15 1.15 -4.56
CA ALA A 38 -2.42 2.41 -4.63
C ALA A 38 -0.96 2.18 -5.03
N ALA A 39 -0.36 1.07 -4.60
CA ALA A 39 0.99 0.68 -4.97
C ALA A 39 1.07 0.28 -6.46
N ILE A 40 0.12 -0.51 -6.97
CA ILE A 40 0.04 -0.83 -8.42
C ILE A 40 -0.08 0.47 -9.23
N PHE A 41 -0.98 1.38 -8.84
CA PHE A 41 -1.16 2.66 -9.52
C PHE A 41 0.05 3.59 -9.38
N SER A 42 0.85 3.46 -8.32
CA SER A 42 2.11 4.21 -8.19
C SER A 42 3.11 3.77 -9.24
N VAL A 43 3.20 2.46 -9.54
CA VAL A 43 4.05 1.97 -10.63
C VAL A 43 3.52 2.43 -11.98
N LEU A 44 2.20 2.32 -12.23
CA LEU A 44 1.61 2.82 -13.47
C LEU A 44 1.85 4.33 -13.65
N ALA A 45 1.65 5.13 -12.62
CA ALA A 45 1.91 6.58 -12.67
C ALA A 45 3.38 6.88 -12.97
N GLN A 46 4.32 6.10 -12.44
CA GLN A 46 5.74 6.25 -12.73
C GLN A 46 6.06 5.90 -14.19
N VAL A 47 5.61 4.73 -14.66
CA VAL A 47 5.86 4.24 -16.02
C VAL A 47 5.26 5.16 -17.09
N PHE A 48 4.05 5.66 -16.84
CA PHE A 48 3.31 6.52 -17.76
C PHE A 48 3.39 8.01 -17.39
N SER A 49 4.40 8.44 -16.64
CA SER A 49 4.53 9.82 -16.15
C SER A 49 4.59 10.87 -17.26
N ASN A 50 5.10 10.52 -18.45
CA ASN A 50 5.20 11.40 -19.61
C ASN A 50 3.98 11.33 -20.54
N ASP A 51 3.01 10.45 -20.26
CA ASP A 51 1.78 10.32 -21.05
C ASP A 51 0.72 11.31 -20.51
N PRO A 52 0.26 12.27 -21.33
CA PRO A 52 -0.62 13.35 -20.87
C PRO A 52 -2.01 12.87 -20.44
N ASP A 53 -2.46 11.70 -20.92
CA ASP A 53 -3.78 11.15 -20.59
C ASP A 53 -3.70 10.15 -19.44
N LYS A 54 -2.64 9.33 -19.43
CA LYS A 54 -2.47 8.24 -18.46
C LYS A 54 -1.82 8.68 -17.16
N GLY A 55 -0.77 9.50 -17.21
CA GLY A 55 -0.02 9.95 -16.04
C GLY A 55 -0.89 10.64 -14.98
N PRO A 56 -1.69 11.66 -15.37
CA PRO A 56 -2.63 12.31 -14.45
C PRO A 56 -3.71 11.36 -13.92
N LYS A 57 -4.26 10.49 -14.78
CA LYS A 57 -5.27 9.49 -14.39
C LYS A 57 -4.73 8.54 -13.32
N PHE A 58 -3.52 8.02 -13.50
CA PHE A 58 -2.95 7.07 -12.55
C PHE A 58 -2.53 7.75 -11.25
N SER A 59 -1.97 8.97 -11.33
CA SER A 59 -1.71 9.80 -10.14
C SER A 59 -2.99 10.04 -9.33
N LYS A 60 -4.10 10.37 -10.00
CA LYS A 60 -5.41 10.50 -9.35
C LYS A 60 -5.88 9.17 -8.72
N GLY A 61 -5.63 8.05 -9.39
CA GLY A 61 -5.86 6.71 -8.83
C GLY A 61 -5.09 6.47 -7.52
N VAL A 62 -3.81 6.83 -7.47
CA VAL A 62 -3.01 6.77 -6.24
C VAL A 62 -3.62 7.63 -5.13
N GLU A 63 -4.03 8.86 -5.45
CA GLU A 63 -4.65 9.78 -4.49
C GLU A 63 -5.94 9.22 -3.89
N VAL A 64 -6.88 8.75 -4.72
CA VAL A 64 -8.19 8.27 -4.23
C VAL A 64 -8.03 7.00 -3.38
N LEU A 65 -7.14 6.08 -3.78
CA LEU A 65 -6.91 4.86 -3.02
C LEU A 65 -6.17 5.14 -1.70
N THR A 66 -5.25 6.11 -1.71
CA THR A 66 -4.59 6.55 -0.47
C THR A 66 -5.59 7.21 0.48
N ASP A 67 -6.52 8.02 -0.06
CA ASP A 67 -7.59 8.62 0.75
C ASP A 67 -8.51 7.55 1.38
N VAL A 68 -8.84 6.49 0.65
CA VAL A 68 -9.58 5.33 1.20
C VAL A 68 -8.81 4.68 2.35
N TYR A 69 -7.52 4.42 2.16
CA TYR A 69 -6.67 3.87 3.23
C TYR A 69 -6.66 4.77 4.47
N LEU A 70 -6.53 6.08 4.27
CA LEU A 70 -6.49 7.06 5.36
C LEU A 70 -7.80 7.08 6.14
N LYS A 71 -8.95 6.99 5.47
CA LYS A 71 -10.28 6.95 6.11
C LYS A 71 -10.50 5.73 7.01
N GLU A 72 -9.77 4.65 6.76
CA GLU A 72 -9.81 3.44 7.58
C GLU A 72 -8.85 3.50 8.80
N GLN A 73 -8.04 4.55 8.93
CA GLN A 73 -7.15 4.71 10.07
C GLN A 73 -7.92 5.20 11.31
N PRO A 74 -7.49 4.82 12.53
CA PRO A 74 -8.14 5.29 13.76
C PRO A 74 -8.15 6.83 13.93
N SER A 75 -7.13 7.51 13.40
CA SER A 75 -6.95 8.96 13.51
C SER A 75 -6.61 9.56 12.12
N PRO A 76 -7.58 9.66 11.20
CA PRO A 76 -7.35 9.99 9.78
C PRO A 76 -6.82 11.42 9.56
N THR A 77 -6.98 12.32 10.54
CA THR A 77 -6.56 13.72 10.46
C THR A 77 -5.24 14.03 11.16
N ASP A 78 -4.59 13.03 11.76
CA ASP A 78 -3.29 13.22 12.40
C ASP A 78 -2.23 13.62 11.34
N PRO A 79 -1.49 14.72 11.55
CA PRO A 79 -0.45 15.19 10.63
C PRO A 79 0.57 14.11 10.21
N GLY A 80 0.86 13.13 11.08
CA GLY A 80 1.82 12.06 10.79
C GLY A 80 1.29 10.95 9.89
N VAL A 81 -0.04 10.76 9.83
CA VAL A 81 -0.65 9.58 9.20
C VAL A 81 -0.49 9.58 7.68
N ARG A 82 -0.42 10.75 7.03
CA ARG A 82 -0.13 10.84 5.58
C ARG A 82 1.29 10.38 5.24
N ALA A 83 2.27 10.75 6.06
CA ALA A 83 3.66 10.32 5.86
C ALA A 83 3.79 8.80 6.05
N VAL A 84 3.12 8.25 7.08
CA VAL A 84 3.03 6.81 7.30
C VAL A 84 2.38 6.10 6.12
N ALA A 85 1.27 6.62 5.59
CA ALA A 85 0.62 6.06 4.40
C ALA A 85 1.53 6.08 3.16
N ALA A 86 2.29 7.16 2.95
CA ALA A 86 3.24 7.25 1.84
C ALA A 86 4.40 6.24 1.99
N GLN A 87 4.91 6.07 3.22
CA GLN A 87 5.94 5.07 3.53
C GLN A 87 5.41 3.66 3.28
N ARG A 88 4.22 3.34 3.82
CA ARG A 88 3.54 2.05 3.64
C ARG A 88 3.36 1.72 2.16
N ARG A 89 2.89 2.69 1.36
CA ARG A 89 2.75 2.51 -0.09
C ARG A 89 4.08 2.22 -0.76
N SER A 90 5.14 2.91 -0.37
CA SER A 90 6.49 2.71 -0.93
C SER A 90 7.05 1.32 -0.60
N GLU A 91 6.75 0.79 0.59
CA GLU A 91 7.07 -0.58 0.97
C GLU A 91 6.30 -1.60 0.12
N THR A 92 4.98 -1.41 -0.03
CA THR A 92 4.14 -2.27 -0.88
C THR A 92 4.57 -2.23 -2.36
N VAL A 93 5.01 -1.09 -2.89
CA VAL A 93 5.58 -1.00 -4.25
C VAL A 93 6.83 -1.89 -4.39
N LYS A 94 7.72 -1.88 -3.39
CA LYS A 94 8.93 -2.73 -3.40
C LYS A 94 8.57 -4.21 -3.32
N GLU A 95 7.59 -4.57 -2.51
CA GLU A 95 7.07 -5.95 -2.40
C GLU A 95 6.49 -6.42 -3.75
N LEU A 96 5.67 -5.60 -4.39
CA LEU A 96 5.10 -5.88 -5.71
C LEU A 96 6.19 -6.09 -6.77
N GLN A 97 7.16 -5.18 -6.82
CA GLN A 97 8.27 -5.25 -7.78
C GLN A 97 9.12 -6.50 -7.59
N THR A 98 9.37 -6.89 -6.34
CA THR A 98 10.10 -8.11 -6.02
C THR A 98 9.30 -9.37 -6.40
N ALA A 99 7.98 -9.34 -6.19
CA ALA A 99 7.09 -10.47 -6.49
C ALA A 99 6.79 -10.63 -7.99
N TRP A 100 6.99 -9.60 -8.81
CA TRP A 100 6.59 -9.59 -10.22
C TRP A 100 7.12 -10.75 -11.07
N PRO A 101 8.42 -11.09 -11.03
CA PRO A 101 8.95 -12.18 -11.85
C PRO A 101 8.33 -13.55 -11.54
N ALA A 102 7.95 -13.78 -10.28
CA ALA A 102 7.39 -15.06 -9.84
C ALA A 102 5.86 -15.11 -9.97
N ASN A 103 5.17 -13.97 -9.79
CA ASN A 103 3.71 -13.90 -9.65
C ASN A 103 3.04 -13.05 -10.74
N GLY A 104 3.67 -12.91 -11.90
CA GLY A 104 3.24 -11.96 -12.94
C GLY A 104 1.78 -12.14 -13.39
N ALA A 105 1.30 -13.37 -13.53
CA ALA A 105 -0.10 -13.63 -13.90
C ALA A 105 -1.10 -13.18 -12.82
N TYR A 106 -0.77 -13.41 -11.55
CA TYR A 106 -1.60 -13.00 -10.42
C TYR A 106 -1.62 -11.46 -10.29
N LEU A 107 -0.46 -10.83 -10.35
CA LEU A 107 -0.33 -9.37 -10.24
C LEU A 107 -0.94 -8.63 -11.43
N ARG A 108 -0.96 -9.25 -12.62
CA ARG A 108 -1.73 -8.76 -13.76
C ARG A 108 -3.23 -8.70 -13.45
N GLU A 109 -3.78 -9.74 -12.83
CA GLU A 109 -5.19 -9.75 -12.47
C GLU A 109 -5.51 -8.76 -11.35
N ASP A 110 -4.63 -8.62 -10.36
CA ASP A 110 -4.76 -7.58 -9.34
C ASP A 110 -4.79 -6.19 -9.99
N GLY A 111 -3.92 -5.93 -10.97
CA GLY A 111 -3.92 -4.66 -11.68
C GLY A 111 -5.22 -4.39 -12.46
N VAL A 112 -5.85 -5.43 -13.01
CA VAL A 112 -7.18 -5.34 -13.66
C VAL A 112 -8.28 -5.01 -12.66
N ILE A 113 -8.30 -5.70 -11.51
CA ILE A 113 -9.31 -5.47 -10.46
C ILE A 113 -9.14 -4.07 -9.86
N CYS A 114 -7.92 -3.67 -9.56
CA CYS A 114 -7.60 -2.33 -9.08
C CYS A 114 -7.97 -1.26 -10.11
N GLY A 115 -7.71 -1.53 -11.39
CA GLY A 115 -8.15 -0.68 -12.50
C GLY A 115 -9.66 -0.44 -12.46
N ALA A 116 -10.44 -1.52 -12.45
CA ALA A 116 -11.90 -1.43 -12.37
C ALA A 116 -12.40 -0.68 -11.14
N TRP A 117 -11.72 -0.84 -10.00
CA TRP A 117 -12.11 -0.14 -8.79
C TRP A 117 -11.86 1.36 -8.92
N VAL A 118 -10.68 1.76 -9.43
CA VAL A 118 -10.34 3.17 -9.68
C VAL A 118 -11.30 3.80 -10.68
N GLU A 119 -11.67 3.12 -11.76
CA GLU A 119 -12.66 3.63 -12.72
C GLU A 119 -14.01 3.91 -12.04
N GLY A 120 -14.41 3.08 -11.07
CA GLY A 120 -15.61 3.32 -10.25
C GLY A 120 -15.51 4.57 -9.37
N PHE A 121 -14.31 4.96 -8.94
CA PHE A 121 -14.10 6.25 -8.26
C PHE A 121 -14.12 7.41 -9.25
N LEU A 122 -13.39 7.27 -10.37
CA LEU A 122 -13.27 8.32 -11.39
C LEU A 122 -14.62 8.64 -12.07
N GLY A 123 -15.47 7.64 -12.24
CA GLY A 123 -16.83 7.81 -12.77
C GLY A 123 -17.76 8.67 -11.90
N GLN A 124 -17.38 8.96 -10.65
CA GLN A 124 -18.15 9.84 -9.76
C GLN A 124 -17.78 11.33 -9.91
N GLY A 125 -16.76 11.66 -10.71
CA GLY A 125 -16.26 13.02 -10.92
C GLY A 125 -15.04 13.36 -10.05
N ASP A 126 -14.72 14.66 -9.95
CA ASP A 126 -13.49 15.15 -9.30
C ASP A 126 -13.35 14.74 -7.82
N ARG A 127 -14.50 14.57 -7.16
CA ARG A 127 -14.66 14.10 -5.79
C ARG A 127 -15.61 12.93 -5.79
N TYR A 128 -15.15 11.78 -5.29
CA TYR A 128 -16.02 10.64 -5.10
C TYR A 128 -16.98 10.90 -3.92
N GLN A 129 -18.21 10.40 -4.05
CA GLN A 129 -19.27 10.55 -3.05
C GLN A 129 -19.36 9.32 -2.14
N PHE A 130 -19.00 8.16 -2.67
CA PHE A 130 -18.99 6.88 -1.94
C PHE A 130 -17.81 6.02 -2.39
N ILE A 131 -17.43 5.06 -1.55
CA ILE A 131 -16.44 4.04 -1.89
C ILE A 131 -17.15 2.93 -2.68
N PRO A 132 -16.83 2.71 -3.96
CA PRO A 132 -17.41 1.61 -4.72
C PRO A 132 -17.04 0.28 -4.06
N VAL A 133 -17.90 -0.72 -4.19
CA VAL A 133 -17.60 -2.07 -3.71
C VAL A 133 -16.39 -2.62 -4.47
N TYR A 134 -15.45 -3.22 -3.74
CA TYR A 134 -14.26 -3.83 -4.35
C TYR A 134 -14.69 -4.89 -5.39
N PRO A 135 -14.30 -4.73 -6.67
CA PRO A 135 -14.89 -5.50 -7.76
C PRO A 135 -14.70 -7.01 -7.62
N LYS A 136 -15.75 -7.76 -7.97
CA LYS A 136 -15.69 -9.23 -8.17
C LYS A 136 -15.76 -9.62 -9.64
N VAL A 137 -16.32 -8.75 -10.46
CA VAL A 137 -16.44 -8.90 -11.91
C VAL A 137 -15.97 -7.59 -12.52
N VAL A 138 -15.15 -7.70 -13.56
CA VAL A 138 -14.56 -6.55 -14.26
C VAL A 138 -15.15 -6.47 -15.67
N PRO A 139 -15.66 -5.30 -16.10
CA PRO A 139 -16.15 -5.11 -17.46
C PRO A 139 -15.08 -5.46 -18.51
N PRO A 140 -15.44 -6.12 -19.63
CA PRO A 140 -14.46 -6.57 -20.63
C PRO A 140 -13.55 -5.46 -21.17
N HIS A 141 -14.07 -4.24 -21.37
CA HIS A 141 -13.28 -3.11 -21.87
C HIS A 141 -12.22 -2.65 -20.86
N ILE A 142 -12.57 -2.58 -19.57
CA ILE A 142 -11.61 -2.27 -18.50
C ILE A 142 -10.56 -3.37 -18.38
N ARG A 143 -10.98 -4.64 -18.45
CA ARG A 143 -10.06 -5.78 -18.42
C ARG A 143 -9.02 -5.68 -19.53
N GLY A 144 -9.44 -5.54 -20.78
CA GLY A 144 -8.52 -5.44 -21.91
C GLY A 144 -7.53 -4.28 -21.75
N GLN A 145 -8.05 -3.11 -21.35
CA GLN A 145 -7.23 -1.92 -21.12
C GLN A 145 -6.16 -2.14 -20.03
N TYR A 146 -6.56 -2.57 -18.84
CA TYR A 146 -5.64 -2.68 -17.72
C TYR A 146 -4.70 -3.88 -17.82
N GLN A 147 -5.09 -4.97 -18.50
CA GLN A 147 -4.16 -6.06 -18.83
C GLN A 147 -2.98 -5.53 -19.65
N THR A 148 -3.24 -4.77 -20.73
CA THR A 148 -2.19 -4.20 -21.57
C THR A 148 -1.31 -3.22 -20.80
N LEU A 149 -1.91 -2.33 -19.99
CA LEU A 149 -1.15 -1.34 -19.22
C LEU A 149 -0.23 -1.98 -18.19
N VAL A 150 -0.71 -3.01 -17.49
CA VAL A 150 0.08 -3.71 -16.48
C VAL A 150 1.19 -4.53 -17.14
N ASP A 151 0.91 -5.16 -18.27
CA ASP A 151 1.93 -5.89 -19.04
C ASP A 151 3.04 -4.97 -19.50
N GLU A 152 2.69 -3.79 -20.01
CA GLU A 152 3.68 -2.80 -20.40
C GLU A 152 4.53 -2.34 -19.21
N ALA A 153 3.90 -2.10 -18.06
CA ALA A 153 4.62 -1.69 -16.85
C ALA A 153 5.51 -2.80 -16.28
N MET A 154 5.14 -4.07 -16.42
CA MET A 154 5.92 -5.22 -15.96
C MET A 154 7.15 -5.53 -16.82
N ASN A 155 7.11 -5.13 -18.09
CA ASN A 155 8.17 -5.42 -19.07
C ASN A 155 9.25 -4.32 -19.15
N ARG A 156 9.14 -3.26 -18.34
CA ARG A 156 10.07 -2.13 -18.27
C ARG A 156 10.82 -2.12 -16.95
#